data_AF-A0AAY5K5X8-F1
#
_entry.id   AF-A0AAY5K5X8-F1
#
_cell.length_a   1.000
_cell.length_b   1.000
_cell.length_c   1.000
_cell.angle_alpha   90.00
_cell.angle_beta   90.00
_cell.angle_gamma   90.00
#
_symmetry.space_group_name_H-M   'P 1'
#
loop_
_entity.id
_entity.type
_entity.pdbx_description
1 polymer ?
#
loop_
_entity_poly.entity_id
_entity_poly.type
_entity_poly.pdbx_seq_one_letter_code
_entity_poly.pdbx_strand_id
1 'polypeptide(L)'
;MGHTTLDKIKALQKNPANIRNLCILAHVDHGKTTLADCLVASNGIISSRLAGKLRYLDSREDEQIRGITMKSSAISLHYASGKTDYLINLIDSPGHVDFSSEVSTAVRLCDGAIIMVDAVEGVCPQTQAVLRQAWLENIRPVLVINKMDRLIMELKFTSQEAYTHLQKILEQVNAVTGSLFTSKVLEERADKEKEKDKEKEKEKEDIDPMGCSGSEQVYDWSAGLEDSDDSQLYFSPDQGNVVFASATDGWGFSIQQFANIYSQKMGIRGEVLRKTLWGDFYLHAKAKKIMKGTKGKKPLFVQLVLDNIWSLYDAVVTRRDQDKVEKMMLSLGVKVMARDSRHSDPKVLLSAICGQWLPVSQAVLSMVCEKLPSPLDMTSERIEKLMSVGARRFDSLPTQTQELKTAFMQCSCEDTAPVIVFVSKMITVDAKSLPQNKQRPLTQEEITQRRELARQRHAERQLPLPPSTTVCRHN
;
A
#
# COMPACT_ATOMS: atom_id res chain seq x y z
N MET A 1 16.40 -0.81 -9.12
CA MET A 1 15.65 -1.63 -10.09
C MET A 1 15.68 -0.88 -11.42
N GLY A 2 15.87 -1.57 -12.55
CA GLY A 2 16.01 -0.93 -13.86
C GLY A 2 14.67 -0.42 -14.42
N HIS A 3 14.72 0.45 -15.42
CA HIS A 3 13.55 0.98 -16.13
C HIS A 3 12.69 -0.18 -16.66
N THR A 4 11.47 -0.33 -16.17
CA THR A 4 10.52 -1.33 -16.67
C THR A 4 10.09 -0.97 -18.09
N THR A 5 10.13 -1.95 -18.99
CA THR A 5 9.58 -1.80 -20.34
C THR A 5 8.06 -2.01 -20.32
N LEU A 6 7.34 -1.31 -21.20
CA LEU A 6 5.88 -1.45 -21.32
C LEU A 6 5.46 -2.89 -21.63
N ASP A 7 6.26 -3.62 -22.42
CA ASP A 7 5.96 -5.01 -22.77
C ASP A 7 6.06 -5.94 -21.55
N LYS A 8 6.98 -5.67 -20.63
CA LYS A 8 7.08 -6.42 -19.37
C LYS A 8 5.84 -6.19 -18.51
N ILE A 9 5.35 -4.95 -18.43
CA ILE A 9 4.12 -4.63 -17.68
C ILE A 9 2.92 -5.36 -18.30
N LYS A 10 2.78 -5.37 -19.62
CA LYS A 10 1.72 -6.12 -20.32
C LYS A 10 1.79 -7.63 -20.03
N ALA A 11 2.98 -8.21 -20.04
CA ALA A 11 3.16 -9.62 -19.72
C ALA A 11 2.75 -9.94 -18.27
N LEU A 12 3.08 -9.08 -17.32
CA LEU A 12 2.68 -9.23 -15.92
C LEU A 12 1.18 -9.02 -15.71
N GLN A 13 0.55 -8.10 -16.46
CA GLN A 13 -0.89 -7.89 -16.42
C GLN A 13 -1.69 -9.12 -16.85
N LYS A 14 -1.13 -9.99 -17.70
CA LYS A 14 -1.78 -11.25 -18.08
C LYS A 14 -1.80 -12.29 -16.97
N ASN A 15 -0.99 -12.13 -15.92
CA ASN A 15 -0.95 -13.06 -14.80
C ASN A 15 -1.59 -12.43 -13.55
N PRO A 16 -2.89 -12.66 -13.30
CA PRO A 16 -3.61 -12.04 -12.19
C PRO A 16 -3.06 -12.45 -10.81
N ALA A 17 -2.44 -13.63 -10.69
CA ALA A 17 -1.84 -14.10 -9.43
C ALA A 17 -0.72 -13.19 -8.92
N ASN A 18 -0.06 -12.43 -9.81
CA ASN A 18 1.05 -11.53 -9.47
C ASN A 18 0.63 -10.05 -9.38
N ILE A 19 -0.65 -9.74 -9.54
CA ILE A 19 -1.17 -8.38 -9.42
C ILE A 19 -1.58 -8.13 -7.97
N ARG A 20 -1.29 -6.95 -7.44
CA ARG A 20 -1.80 -6.48 -6.14
C ARG A 20 -2.36 -5.07 -6.29
N ASN A 21 -3.65 -4.90 -6.00
CA ASN A 21 -4.28 -3.58 -5.97
C ASN A 21 -4.27 -3.06 -4.54
N LEU A 22 -3.68 -1.89 -4.34
CA LEU A 22 -3.35 -1.36 -3.02
C LEU A 22 -3.77 0.10 -2.92
N CYS A 23 -4.41 0.48 -1.82
CA CYS A 23 -4.58 1.89 -1.44
C CYS A 23 -3.70 2.26 -0.26
N ILE A 24 -3.25 3.53 -0.20
CA ILE A 24 -2.70 4.10 1.03
C ILE A 24 -3.78 4.90 1.73
N LEU A 25 -3.97 4.60 3.01
CA LEU A 25 -4.99 5.09 3.90
C LEU A 25 -4.31 5.71 5.13
N ALA A 26 -4.50 7.01 5.34
CA ALA A 26 -3.78 7.75 6.35
C ALA A 26 -4.56 8.99 6.81
N HIS A 27 -4.28 9.47 8.01
CA HIS A 27 -4.66 10.82 8.43
C HIS A 27 -3.89 11.87 7.61
N VAL A 28 -4.40 13.10 7.60
CA VAL A 28 -3.69 14.27 7.08
C VAL A 28 -2.33 14.38 7.78
N ASP A 29 -1.30 14.74 7.02
CA ASP A 29 0.07 14.91 7.50
C ASP A 29 0.76 13.68 8.10
N HIS A 30 0.19 12.47 8.02
CA HIS A 30 0.89 11.23 8.42
C HIS A 30 1.96 10.77 7.43
N GLY A 31 2.21 11.55 6.37
CA GLY A 31 3.29 11.30 5.41
C GLY A 31 2.91 10.36 4.25
N LYS A 32 1.61 10.24 3.94
CA LYS A 32 1.08 9.46 2.81
C LYS A 32 1.76 9.78 1.49
N THR A 33 1.74 11.04 1.08
CA THR A 33 2.32 11.50 -0.19
C THR A 33 3.83 11.27 -0.22
N THR A 34 4.51 11.46 0.91
CA THR A 34 5.96 11.20 1.03
C THR A 34 6.28 9.71 0.86
N LEU A 35 5.49 8.81 1.47
CA LEU A 35 5.65 7.37 1.30
C LEU A 35 5.38 6.96 -0.15
N ALA A 36 4.30 7.48 -0.75
CA ALA A 36 3.95 7.19 -2.13
C ALA A 36 5.08 7.62 -3.09
N ASP A 37 5.63 8.81 -2.92
CA ASP A 37 6.80 9.28 -3.67
C ASP A 37 8.02 8.36 -3.51
N CYS A 38 8.29 7.87 -2.29
CA CYS A 38 9.39 6.92 -2.05
C CYS A 38 9.21 5.62 -2.83
N LEU A 39 7.97 5.12 -2.93
CA LEU A 39 7.64 3.93 -3.73
C LEU A 39 7.86 4.18 -5.22
N VAL A 40 7.42 5.33 -5.73
CA VAL A 40 7.60 5.75 -7.13
C VAL A 40 9.08 5.93 -7.47
N ALA A 41 9.87 6.50 -6.55
CA ALA A 41 11.31 6.69 -6.72
C ALA A 41 12.07 5.37 -6.82
N SER A 42 11.67 4.36 -6.05
CA SER A 42 12.33 3.05 -6.07
C SER A 42 12.16 2.31 -7.40
N ASN A 43 11.08 2.60 -8.12
CA ASN A 43 10.78 2.08 -9.44
C ASN A 43 11.52 2.83 -10.56
N GLY A 44 12.30 3.87 -10.22
CA GLY A 44 13.07 4.66 -11.19
C GLY A 44 12.21 5.61 -12.03
N ILE A 45 10.95 5.81 -11.66
CA ILE A 45 10.03 6.77 -12.33
C ILE A 45 10.45 8.20 -12.01
N ILE A 46 10.82 8.44 -10.76
CA ILE A 46 11.39 9.72 -10.29
C ILE A 46 12.78 9.49 -9.70
N SER A 47 13.61 10.52 -9.69
CA SER A 47 14.90 10.45 -8.98
C SER A 47 14.66 10.39 -7.47
N SER A 48 15.46 9.60 -6.75
CA SER A 48 15.38 9.47 -5.29
C SER A 48 15.51 10.79 -4.54
N ARG A 49 16.24 11.77 -5.12
CA ARG A 49 16.42 13.10 -4.53
C ARG A 49 15.18 13.99 -4.62
N LEU A 50 14.31 13.73 -5.59
CA LEU A 50 13.05 14.45 -5.78
C LEU A 50 11.89 13.81 -5.01
N ALA A 51 12.07 12.59 -4.51
CA ALA A 51 11.07 11.89 -3.70
C ALA A 51 10.71 12.71 -2.45
N GLY A 52 9.41 12.84 -2.17
CA GLY A 52 8.87 13.53 -1.00
C GLY A 52 8.80 15.06 -1.14
N LYS A 53 9.54 15.65 -2.08
CA LYS A 53 9.50 17.09 -2.38
C LYS A 53 8.58 17.41 -3.55
N LEU A 54 8.61 16.55 -4.58
CA LEU A 54 7.85 16.77 -5.81
C LEU A 54 6.36 16.45 -5.65
N ARG A 55 5.99 15.50 -4.78
CA ARG A 55 4.61 15.01 -4.62
C ARG A 55 4.02 14.59 -5.94
N TYR A 56 4.62 13.58 -6.57
CA TYR A 56 4.36 13.21 -7.97
C TYR A 56 2.89 12.86 -8.24
N LEU A 57 2.19 12.29 -7.26
CA LEU A 57 0.79 11.89 -7.39
C LEU A 57 -0.20 13.06 -7.24
N ASP A 58 0.23 14.17 -6.64
CA ASP A 58 -0.53 15.41 -6.54
C ASP A 58 -0.30 16.23 -7.83
N SER A 59 -0.84 15.74 -8.96
CA SER A 59 -0.58 16.33 -10.27
C SER A 59 -1.30 17.66 -10.51
N ARG A 60 -2.32 17.98 -9.70
CA ARG A 60 -3.11 19.21 -9.90
C ARG A 60 -2.47 20.39 -9.19
N GLU A 61 -2.52 21.56 -9.83
CA GLU A 61 -1.91 22.79 -9.27
C GLU A 61 -2.52 23.18 -7.91
N ASP A 62 -3.83 22.98 -7.74
CA ASP A 62 -4.54 23.25 -6.50
C ASP A 62 -4.13 22.32 -5.35
N GLU A 63 -3.77 21.07 -5.65
CA GLU A 63 -3.23 20.11 -4.68
C GLU A 63 -1.82 20.51 -4.23
N GLN A 64 -0.97 20.92 -5.18
CA GLN A 64 0.39 21.36 -4.89
C GLN A 64 0.41 22.65 -4.05
N ILE A 65 -0.46 23.62 -4.37
CA ILE A 65 -0.58 24.87 -3.60
C ILE A 65 -1.05 24.61 -2.17
N ARG A 66 -2.07 23.75 -2.00
CA ARG A 66 -2.65 23.47 -0.68
C ARG A 66 -1.82 22.47 0.14
N GLY A 67 -0.95 21.71 -0.52
CA GLY A 67 -0.17 20.67 0.12
C GLY A 67 -1.01 19.50 0.65
N ILE A 68 -2.16 19.22 0.04
CA ILE A 68 -3.03 18.09 0.38
C ILE A 68 -3.49 17.35 -0.88
N THR A 69 -3.59 16.02 -0.78
CA THR A 69 -4.20 15.21 -1.84
C THR A 69 -5.71 15.39 -1.81
N MET A 70 -6.29 15.89 -2.90
CA MET A 70 -7.74 16.08 -3.02
C MET A 70 -8.37 15.01 -3.90
N LYS A 71 -7.66 14.56 -4.95
CA LYS A 71 -8.12 13.55 -5.90
C LYS A 71 -7.28 12.28 -5.78
N SER A 72 -7.99 11.15 -5.87
CA SER A 72 -7.30 9.87 -6.00
C SER A 72 -6.57 9.75 -7.35
N SER A 73 -5.30 9.35 -7.30
CA SER A 73 -4.41 9.11 -8.45
C SER A 73 -3.90 7.66 -8.41
N ALA A 74 -3.69 7.04 -9.57
CA ALA A 74 -3.24 5.66 -9.66
C ALA A 74 -1.89 5.55 -10.39
N ILE A 75 -1.02 4.68 -9.89
CA ILE A 75 0.28 4.37 -10.48
C ILE A 75 0.57 2.88 -10.40
N SER A 76 1.14 2.31 -11.46
CA SER A 76 1.60 0.93 -11.46
C SER A 76 3.09 0.86 -11.13
N LEU A 77 3.43 0.03 -10.16
CA LEU A 77 4.77 -0.21 -9.66
C LEU A 77 5.17 -1.65 -9.96
N HIS A 78 6.43 -1.86 -10.32
CA HIS A 78 6.99 -3.17 -10.60
C HIS A 78 7.93 -3.57 -9.48
N TYR A 79 7.64 -4.69 -8.82
CA TYR A 79 8.48 -5.20 -7.74
C TYR A 79 8.96 -6.61 -8.04
N ALA A 80 10.28 -6.78 -8.11
CA ALA A 80 10.91 -8.09 -8.27
C ALA A 80 11.29 -8.64 -6.89
N SER A 81 10.62 -9.70 -6.45
CA SER A 81 10.94 -10.42 -5.20
C SER A 81 11.66 -11.73 -5.54
N GLY A 82 12.98 -11.67 -5.62
CA GLY A 82 13.79 -12.85 -5.96
C GLY A 82 13.53 -13.36 -7.38
N LYS A 83 12.73 -14.44 -7.50
CA LYS A 83 12.39 -15.07 -8.79
C LYS A 83 11.02 -14.65 -9.34
N THR A 84 10.18 -14.01 -8.53
CA THR A 84 8.82 -13.62 -8.94
C THR A 84 8.73 -12.11 -9.12
N ASP A 85 8.16 -11.71 -10.25
CA ASP A 85 7.86 -10.32 -10.57
C ASP A 85 6.38 -10.04 -10.25
N TYR A 86 6.15 -8.97 -9.49
CA TYR A 86 4.82 -8.50 -9.10
C TYR A 86 4.51 -7.16 -9.73
N LEU A 87 3.23 -6.98 -10.08
CA LEU A 87 2.67 -5.71 -10.53
C LEU A 87 1.77 -5.15 -9.42
N ILE A 88 2.20 -4.06 -8.81
CA ILE A 88 1.48 -3.43 -7.70
C ILE A 88 0.83 -2.17 -8.22
N ASN A 89 -0.49 -2.14 -8.27
CA ASN A 89 -1.25 -0.95 -8.62
C ASN A 89 -1.52 -0.18 -7.33
N LEU A 90 -0.85 0.95 -7.18
CA LEU A 90 -0.99 1.85 -6.05
C LEU A 90 -2.01 2.92 -6.39
N ILE A 91 -3.06 3.01 -5.58
CA ILE A 91 -4.05 4.08 -5.59
C ILE A 91 -3.78 4.96 -4.38
N ASP A 92 -3.39 6.21 -4.65
CA ASP A 92 -3.24 7.21 -3.60
C ASP A 92 -4.60 7.82 -3.30
N SER A 93 -5.08 7.68 -2.07
CA SER A 93 -6.38 8.19 -1.64
C SER A 93 -6.22 9.51 -0.88
N PRO A 94 -7.24 10.40 -0.85
CA PRO A 94 -7.14 11.64 -0.08
C PRO A 94 -7.14 11.35 1.43
N GLY A 95 -6.37 12.12 2.21
CA GLY A 95 -6.28 11.93 3.68
C GLY A 95 -7.25 12.80 4.48
N HIS A 96 -7.93 13.76 3.84
CA HIS A 96 -8.80 14.72 4.51
C HIS A 96 -10.24 14.21 4.60
N VAL A 97 -10.90 14.46 5.73
CA VAL A 97 -12.26 13.97 6.05
C VAL A 97 -13.32 14.43 5.04
N ASP A 98 -13.19 15.64 4.51
CA ASP A 98 -14.09 16.21 3.51
C ASP A 98 -14.14 15.40 2.21
N PHE A 99 -13.10 14.60 1.93
CA PHE A 99 -13.00 13.75 0.74
C PHE A 99 -13.28 12.27 1.06
N SER A 100 -14.00 11.98 2.14
CA SER A 100 -14.35 10.61 2.55
C SER A 100 -15.08 9.79 1.47
N SER A 101 -15.88 10.43 0.62
CA SER A 101 -16.51 9.78 -0.54
C SER A 101 -15.47 9.27 -1.54
N GLU A 102 -14.41 10.06 -1.78
CA GLU A 102 -13.30 9.63 -2.64
C GLU A 102 -12.50 8.49 -2.01
N VAL A 103 -12.26 8.54 -0.69
CA VAL A 103 -11.58 7.45 0.03
C VAL A 103 -12.37 6.15 -0.13
N SER A 104 -13.68 6.18 0.10
CA SER A 104 -14.54 4.98 -0.06
C SER A 104 -14.48 4.44 -1.49
N THR A 105 -14.51 5.31 -2.52
CA THR A 105 -14.40 4.87 -3.92
C THR A 105 -13.05 4.25 -4.27
N ALA A 106 -11.95 4.77 -3.69
CA ALA A 106 -10.60 4.23 -3.89
C ALA A 106 -10.41 2.88 -3.18
N VAL A 107 -10.94 2.77 -1.96
CA VAL A 107 -10.89 1.57 -1.13
C VAL A 107 -11.60 0.41 -1.83
N ARG A 108 -12.80 0.64 -2.41
CA ARG A 108 -13.54 -0.38 -3.19
C ARG A 108 -12.78 -0.98 -4.38
N LEU A 109 -11.84 -0.24 -4.97
CA LEU A 109 -11.02 -0.71 -6.08
C LEU A 109 -9.83 -1.58 -5.63
N CYS A 110 -9.48 -1.57 -4.34
CA CYS A 110 -8.24 -2.14 -3.84
C CYS A 110 -8.47 -3.42 -3.08
N ASP A 111 -7.60 -4.40 -3.24
CA ASP A 111 -7.70 -5.72 -2.57
C ASP A 111 -7.03 -5.69 -1.19
N GLY A 112 -6.09 -4.79 -0.98
CA GLY A 112 -5.54 -4.46 0.34
C GLY A 112 -5.31 -2.97 0.53
N ALA A 113 -5.03 -2.61 1.78
CA ALA A 113 -4.79 -1.23 2.18
C ALA A 113 -3.55 -1.13 3.08
N ILE A 114 -2.75 -0.09 2.88
CA ILE A 114 -1.73 0.33 3.84
C ILE A 114 -2.34 1.37 4.75
N ILE A 115 -2.44 1.05 6.04
CA ILE A 115 -2.82 1.98 7.09
C ILE A 115 -1.54 2.64 7.61
N MET A 116 -1.43 3.95 7.43
CA MET A 116 -0.33 4.71 8.02
C MET A 116 -0.73 5.33 9.35
N VAL A 117 0.16 5.19 10.33
CA VAL A 117 0.03 5.78 11.67
C VAL A 117 1.31 6.52 12.01
N ASP A 118 1.20 7.76 12.48
CA ASP A 118 2.34 8.54 12.96
C ASP A 118 2.83 7.98 14.32
N ALA A 119 4.13 7.74 14.43
CA ALA A 119 4.78 7.26 15.64
C ALA A 119 4.73 8.27 16.80
N VAL A 120 4.50 9.57 16.56
CA VAL A 120 4.38 10.60 17.59
C VAL A 120 2.93 10.85 17.99
N GLU A 121 2.04 11.01 17.01
CA GLU A 121 0.63 11.33 17.27
C GLU A 121 -0.17 10.09 17.68
N GLY A 122 0.27 8.89 17.25
CA GLY A 122 -0.43 7.64 17.50
C GLY A 122 -1.72 7.52 16.69
N VAL A 123 -2.71 6.83 17.27
CA VAL A 123 -3.99 6.55 16.60
C VAL A 123 -4.96 7.72 16.78
N CYS A 124 -5.25 8.43 15.69
CA CYS A 124 -6.20 9.54 15.67
C CYS A 124 -7.63 9.04 15.35
N PRO A 125 -8.69 9.83 15.64
CA PRO A 125 -10.07 9.49 15.26
C PRO A 125 -10.25 9.25 13.76
N GLN A 126 -9.50 9.97 12.91
CA GLN A 126 -9.53 9.78 11.46
C GLN A 126 -8.94 8.43 11.06
N THR A 127 -7.87 7.98 11.71
CA THR A 127 -7.31 6.63 11.53
C THR A 127 -8.34 5.56 11.84
N GLN A 128 -9.15 5.74 12.89
CA GLN A 128 -10.24 4.82 13.24
C GLN A 128 -11.34 4.80 12.18
N ALA A 129 -11.73 5.96 11.66
CA ALA A 129 -12.72 6.06 10.58
C ALA A 129 -12.25 5.35 9.31
N VAL A 130 -10.98 5.50 8.96
CA VAL A 130 -10.39 4.87 7.78
C VAL A 130 -10.20 3.36 7.96
N LEU A 131 -9.79 2.91 9.15
CA LEU A 131 -9.78 1.47 9.49
C LEU A 131 -11.17 0.86 9.39
N ARG A 132 -12.20 1.56 9.86
CA ARG A 132 -13.60 1.13 9.72
C ARG A 132 -14.03 1.02 8.27
N GLN A 133 -13.62 1.95 7.41
CA GLN A 133 -13.91 1.88 5.96
C GLN A 133 -13.24 0.67 5.31
N ALA A 134 -11.97 0.40 5.61
CA ALA A 134 -11.27 -0.78 5.12
C ALA A 134 -11.95 -2.09 5.59
N TRP A 135 -12.45 -2.10 6.82
CA TRP A 135 -13.18 -3.23 7.39
C TRP A 135 -14.52 -3.49 6.69
N LEU A 136 -15.33 -2.45 6.47
CA LEU A 136 -16.64 -2.55 5.81
C LEU A 136 -16.55 -3.15 4.40
N GLU A 137 -15.50 -2.79 3.69
CA GLU A 137 -15.21 -3.25 2.33
C GLU A 137 -14.46 -4.59 2.29
N ASN A 138 -14.24 -5.25 3.44
CA ASN A 138 -13.54 -6.54 3.57
C ASN A 138 -12.17 -6.54 2.87
N ILE A 139 -11.38 -5.50 3.09
CA ILE A 139 -10.04 -5.34 2.52
C ILE A 139 -9.00 -5.73 3.55
N ARG A 140 -7.92 -6.38 3.12
CA ARG A 140 -6.84 -6.77 4.04
C ARG A 140 -5.95 -5.57 4.38
N PRO A 141 -5.96 -5.07 5.63
CA PRO A 141 -5.14 -3.94 6.01
C PRO A 141 -3.74 -4.40 6.43
N VAL A 142 -2.76 -3.54 6.20
CA VAL A 142 -1.37 -3.71 6.60
C VAL A 142 -0.89 -2.42 7.25
N LEU A 143 -0.17 -2.50 8.37
CA LEU A 143 0.17 -1.35 9.18
C LEU A 143 1.59 -0.83 8.87
N VAL A 144 1.69 0.48 8.64
CA VAL A 144 2.97 1.20 8.53
C VAL A 144 3.02 2.27 9.60
N ILE A 145 3.92 2.11 10.57
CA ILE A 145 4.21 3.12 11.58
C ILE A 145 5.26 4.06 11.01
N ASN A 146 4.87 5.29 10.70
CA ASN A 146 5.70 6.30 10.04
C ASN A 146 6.24 7.34 11.03
N LYS A 147 7.18 8.18 10.58
CA LYS A 147 7.83 9.26 11.35
C LYS A 147 8.63 8.79 12.56
N MET A 148 9.23 7.60 12.45
CA MET A 148 10.18 7.07 13.43
C MET A 148 11.35 8.03 13.75
N ASP A 149 11.74 8.86 12.79
CA ASP A 149 12.75 9.91 12.93
C ASP A 149 12.41 10.94 14.01
N ARG A 150 11.13 11.27 14.19
CA ARG A 150 10.70 12.26 15.20
C ARG A 150 10.88 11.74 16.62
N LEU A 151 10.70 10.43 16.85
CA LEU A 151 10.97 9.82 18.15
C LEU A 151 12.43 10.01 18.58
N ILE A 152 13.34 9.96 17.59
CA ILE A 152 14.79 10.07 17.80
C ILE A 152 15.21 11.54 17.94
N MET A 153 14.75 12.40 17.03
CA MET A 153 15.26 13.76 16.90
C MET A 153 14.51 14.80 17.74
N GLU A 154 13.18 14.70 17.79
CA GLU A 154 12.31 15.69 18.42
C GLU A 154 12.06 15.32 19.89
N LEU A 155 11.58 14.10 20.13
CA LEU A 155 11.30 13.61 21.48
C LEU A 155 12.56 13.11 22.21
N LYS A 156 13.64 12.82 21.47
CA LYS A 156 14.92 12.32 22.00
C LYS A 156 14.77 11.14 22.95
N PHE A 157 13.84 10.24 22.65
CA PHE A 157 13.64 9.03 23.44
C PHE A 157 14.87 8.14 23.38
N THR A 158 15.08 7.39 24.47
CA THR A 158 15.97 6.24 24.44
C THR A 158 15.36 5.11 23.60
N SER A 159 16.20 4.22 23.08
CA SER A 159 15.75 3.06 22.29
C SER A 159 14.75 2.17 23.04
N GLN A 160 14.86 2.09 24.37
CA GLN A 160 13.95 1.34 25.24
C GLN A 160 12.58 2.02 25.39
N GLU A 161 12.57 3.35 25.59
CA GLU A 161 11.33 4.14 25.67
C GLU A 161 10.59 4.11 24.34
N ALA A 162 11.31 4.26 23.22
CA ALA A 162 10.74 4.16 21.88
C ALA A 162 10.09 2.79 21.64
N TYR A 163 10.72 1.69 22.07
CA TYR A 163 10.09 0.36 21.97
C TYR A 163 8.77 0.27 22.75
N THR A 164 8.76 0.79 23.98
CA THR A 164 7.57 0.80 24.83
C THR A 164 6.47 1.68 24.21
N HIS A 165 6.85 2.79 23.58
CA HIS A 165 5.93 3.65 22.84
C HIS A 165 5.31 2.94 21.64
N LEU A 166 6.12 2.22 20.85
CA LEU A 166 5.64 1.46 19.70
C LEU A 166 4.69 0.33 20.09
N GLN A 167 4.95 -0.36 21.21
CA GLN A 167 4.03 -1.35 21.76
C GLN A 167 2.66 -0.72 22.09
N LYS A 168 2.65 0.44 22.75
CA LYS A 168 1.40 1.17 23.06
C LYS A 168 0.61 1.54 21.80
N ILE A 169 1.29 2.00 20.74
CA ILE A 169 0.61 2.31 19.47
C ILE A 169 -0.03 1.05 18.88
N LEU A 170 0.68 -0.08 18.89
CA LEU A 170 0.14 -1.35 18.38
C LEU A 170 -1.07 -1.83 19.21
N GLU A 171 -1.01 -1.71 20.53
CA GLU A 171 -2.13 -2.00 21.42
C GLU A 171 -3.35 -1.12 21.09
N GLN A 172 -3.15 0.17 20.84
CA GLN A 172 -4.22 1.09 20.45
C GLN A 172 -4.87 0.70 19.11
N VAL A 173 -4.07 0.38 18.08
CA VAL A 173 -4.61 -0.04 16.77
C VAL A 173 -5.36 -1.36 16.90
N ASN A 174 -4.82 -2.31 17.67
CA ASN A 174 -5.47 -3.60 17.90
C ASN A 174 -6.75 -3.47 18.72
N ALA A 175 -6.83 -2.53 19.66
CA ALA A 175 -8.06 -2.24 20.40
C ALA A 175 -9.19 -1.75 19.47
N VAL A 176 -8.86 -0.87 18.52
CA VAL A 176 -9.82 -0.41 17.49
C VAL A 176 -10.28 -1.57 16.61
N THR A 177 -9.33 -2.41 16.17
CA THR A 177 -9.63 -3.57 15.33
C THR A 177 -10.49 -4.60 16.07
N GLY A 178 -10.19 -4.86 17.35
CA GLY A 178 -10.97 -5.75 18.21
C GLY A 178 -12.39 -5.23 18.44
N SER A 179 -12.58 -3.92 18.57
CA SER A 179 -13.91 -3.31 18.65
C SER A 179 -14.73 -3.52 17.38
N LEU A 180 -14.12 -3.34 16.20
CA LEU A 180 -14.77 -3.57 14.91
C LEU A 180 -15.13 -5.05 14.72
N PHE A 181 -14.23 -5.95 15.11
CA PHE A 181 -14.46 -7.38 15.03
C PHE A 181 -15.61 -7.82 15.95
N THR A 182 -15.59 -7.39 17.21
CA THR A 182 -16.65 -7.69 18.19
C THR A 182 -18.01 -7.20 17.67
N SER A 183 -18.05 -5.99 17.09
CA SER A 183 -19.29 -5.45 16.47
C SER A 183 -19.81 -6.35 15.36
N LYS A 184 -18.93 -6.84 14.48
CA LYS A 184 -19.31 -7.72 13.37
C LYS A 184 -19.85 -9.06 13.86
N VAL A 185 -19.18 -9.69 14.82
CA VAL A 185 -19.63 -10.98 15.39
C VAL A 185 -21.00 -10.83 16.05
N LEU A 186 -21.25 -9.71 16.74
CA LEU A 186 -22.56 -9.42 17.34
C LEU A 186 -23.63 -9.19 16.28
N GLU A 187 -23.34 -8.47 15.20
CA GLU A 187 -24.25 -8.25 14.08
C GLU A 187 -24.62 -9.57 13.37
N GLU A 188 -23.64 -10.41 13.04
CA GLU A 188 -23.88 -11.71 12.39
C GLU A 188 -24.72 -12.64 13.26
N ARG A 189 -24.55 -12.60 14.58
CA ARG A 189 -25.38 -13.36 15.52
C ARG A 189 -26.81 -12.85 15.54
N ALA A 190 -26.99 -11.52 15.64
CA ALA A 190 -28.31 -10.91 15.62
C ALA A 190 -29.08 -11.22 14.31
N ASP A 191 -28.37 -11.30 13.17
CA ASP A 191 -28.99 -11.65 11.91
C ASP A 191 -29.32 -13.15 11.81
N LYS A 192 -28.45 -14.04 12.30
CA LYS A 192 -28.75 -15.48 12.42
C LYS A 192 -29.91 -15.76 13.38
N GLU A 193 -30.04 -15.00 14.45
CA GLU A 193 -31.17 -15.08 15.38
C GLU A 193 -32.47 -14.62 14.70
N LYS A 194 -32.46 -13.50 13.98
CA LYS A 194 -33.62 -13.04 13.19
C LYS A 194 -34.01 -14.02 12.08
N GLU A 195 -33.05 -14.68 11.44
CA GLU A 195 -33.34 -15.71 10.43
C GLU A 195 -33.97 -16.94 11.07
N LYS A 196 -33.44 -17.41 12.20
CA LYS A 196 -34.04 -18.51 12.98
C LYS A 196 -35.42 -18.17 13.52
N ASP A 197 -35.65 -16.93 13.94
CA ASP A 197 -36.96 -16.49 14.41
C ASP A 197 -37.96 -16.42 13.25
N LYS A 198 -37.54 -16.01 12.06
CA LYS A 198 -38.37 -16.06 10.84
C LYS A 198 -38.66 -17.48 10.35
N GLU A 199 -37.72 -18.41 10.52
CA GLU A 199 -37.95 -19.83 10.24
C GLU A 199 -38.92 -20.46 11.25
N LYS A 200 -38.77 -20.13 12.54
CA LYS A 200 -39.71 -20.55 13.60
C LYS A 200 -41.09 -19.93 13.45
N GLU A 201 -41.22 -18.70 12.96
CA GLU A 201 -42.52 -18.09 12.63
C GLU A 201 -43.19 -18.79 11.44
N LYS A 202 -42.43 -19.32 10.48
CA LYS A 202 -42.96 -20.14 9.38
C LYS A 202 -43.33 -21.57 9.81
N GLU A 203 -42.64 -22.14 10.80
CA GLU A 203 -43.00 -23.46 11.37
C GLU A 203 -44.14 -23.38 12.41
N LYS A 204 -44.43 -22.21 12.98
CA LYS A 204 -45.50 -21.99 13.97
C LYS A 204 -46.89 -21.76 13.37
N GLU A 205 -47.06 -21.77 12.04
CA GLU A 205 -48.40 -21.76 11.43
C GLU A 205 -49.12 -23.12 11.54
N ASP A 206 -48.48 -24.19 12.04
CA ASP A 206 -49.07 -25.54 12.07
C ASP A 206 -49.21 -26.25 13.44
N ILE A 207 -48.97 -25.62 14.60
CA ILE A 207 -49.22 -26.29 15.91
C ILE A 207 -49.76 -25.33 17.00
N ASP A 208 -50.90 -25.72 17.59
CA ASP A 208 -51.66 -25.08 18.68
C ASP A 208 -50.83 -24.70 19.94
N PRO A 209 -51.20 -23.65 20.68
CA PRO A 209 -50.40 -23.15 21.80
C PRO A 209 -50.84 -23.75 23.14
N MET A 210 -50.01 -24.60 23.74
CA MET A 210 -50.07 -24.84 25.19
C MET A 210 -48.70 -25.28 25.75
N GLY A 211 -48.11 -24.45 26.62
CA GLY A 211 -47.16 -24.93 27.63
C GLY A 211 -45.83 -24.21 27.78
N CYS A 212 -45.66 -23.62 28.97
CA CYS A 212 -44.44 -23.60 29.80
C CYS A 212 -43.37 -22.49 29.64
N SER A 213 -43.34 -21.65 30.70
CA SER A 213 -42.21 -21.28 31.56
C SER A 213 -40.80 -21.21 30.95
N GLY A 214 -40.16 -20.05 31.05
CA GLY A 214 -38.74 -19.88 30.75
C GLY A 214 -38.07 -18.93 31.73
N SER A 215 -37.22 -19.49 32.57
CA SER A 215 -36.23 -18.85 33.45
C SER A 215 -35.46 -17.72 32.77
N GLU A 216 -35.16 -16.64 33.51
CA GLU A 216 -34.18 -15.61 33.15
C GLU A 216 -32.81 -16.25 32.88
N GLN A 217 -32.54 -16.60 31.62
CA GLN A 217 -31.22 -16.96 31.16
C GLN A 217 -30.43 -15.67 30.97
N VAL A 218 -29.59 -15.34 31.95
CA VAL A 218 -28.52 -14.36 31.78
C VAL A 218 -27.54 -14.97 30.77
N TYR A 219 -27.61 -14.53 29.51
CA TYR A 219 -26.71 -14.96 28.46
C TYR A 219 -25.30 -14.46 28.75
N ASP A 220 -24.36 -15.39 28.96
CA ASP A 220 -22.94 -15.10 29.04
C ASP A 220 -22.38 -14.92 27.61
N TRP A 221 -22.33 -13.67 27.16
CA TRP A 221 -21.86 -13.28 25.83
C TRP A 221 -20.37 -13.59 25.57
N SER A 222 -19.62 -14.01 26.59
CA SER A 222 -18.18 -14.24 26.51
C SER A 222 -17.77 -15.64 26.02
N ALA A 223 -18.63 -16.66 26.18
CA ALA A 223 -18.27 -18.07 25.99
C ALA A 223 -18.16 -18.54 24.53
N GLY A 224 -18.51 -17.71 23.54
CA GLY A 224 -18.51 -18.08 22.11
C GLY A 224 -17.53 -17.29 21.24
N LEU A 225 -16.69 -16.44 21.81
CA LEU A 225 -15.68 -15.67 21.08
C LEU A 225 -14.42 -16.51 20.74
N GLU A 226 -14.31 -17.72 21.29
CA GLU A 226 -13.11 -18.57 21.16
C GLU A 226 -13.06 -19.39 19.85
N ASP A 227 -14.18 -19.51 19.12
CA ASP A 227 -14.29 -20.35 17.91
C ASP A 227 -14.10 -19.60 16.57
N SER A 228 -13.90 -18.27 16.60
CA SER A 228 -13.66 -17.48 15.38
C SER A 228 -12.15 -17.29 15.16
N ASP A 229 -11.64 -17.66 13.98
CA ASP A 229 -10.21 -17.56 13.66
C ASP A 229 -9.79 -16.10 13.39
N ASP A 230 -9.49 -15.38 14.47
CA ASP A 230 -9.17 -13.95 14.43
C ASP A 230 -7.69 -13.69 14.15
N SER A 231 -6.91 -14.75 13.95
CA SER A 231 -5.45 -14.71 13.92
C SER A 231 -4.88 -13.81 12.81
N GLN A 232 -5.65 -13.58 11.75
CA GLN A 232 -5.24 -12.79 10.59
C GLN A 232 -5.63 -11.30 10.65
N LEU A 233 -6.43 -10.91 11.64
CA LEU A 233 -6.99 -9.56 11.75
C LEU A 233 -6.10 -8.62 12.59
N TYR A 234 -5.41 -9.15 13.60
CA TYR A 234 -4.59 -8.35 14.49
C TYR A 234 -3.24 -7.95 13.89
N PHE A 235 -2.81 -6.73 14.16
CA PHE A 235 -1.50 -6.23 13.78
C PHE A 235 -0.44 -6.73 14.76
N SER A 236 0.44 -7.59 14.28
CA SER A 236 1.49 -8.22 15.06
C SER A 236 2.78 -8.24 14.26
N PRO A 237 3.83 -7.53 14.69
CA PRO A 237 5.09 -7.47 13.94
C PRO A 237 5.71 -8.86 13.64
N ASP A 238 5.48 -9.87 14.50
CA ASP A 238 5.88 -11.27 14.30
C ASP A 238 5.31 -11.92 13.05
N GLN A 239 4.08 -11.52 12.68
CA GLN A 239 3.42 -12.00 11.48
C GLN A 239 3.96 -11.30 10.23
N GLY A 240 4.67 -10.17 10.36
CA GLY A 240 5.16 -9.38 9.24
C GLY A 240 4.12 -8.45 8.61
N ASN A 241 3.00 -8.18 9.30
CA ASN A 241 1.99 -7.22 8.87
C ASN A 241 2.20 -5.79 9.42
N VAL A 242 3.34 -5.55 10.09
CA VAL A 242 3.77 -4.23 10.57
C VAL A 242 5.14 -3.87 10.01
N VAL A 243 5.27 -2.66 9.47
CA VAL A 243 6.53 -2.05 9.02
C VAL A 243 6.75 -0.76 9.80
N PHE A 244 7.99 -0.56 10.23
CA PHE A 244 8.42 0.69 10.86
C PHE A 244 9.19 1.50 9.81
N ALA A 245 8.77 2.74 9.59
CA ALA A 245 9.28 3.58 8.53
C ALA A 245 9.51 5.02 8.98
N SER A 246 10.44 5.66 8.28
CA SER A 246 10.61 7.10 8.20
C SER A 246 10.63 7.48 6.72
N ALA A 247 9.47 7.89 6.20
CA ALA A 247 9.36 8.29 4.80
C ALA A 247 10.17 9.57 4.50
N THR A 248 10.39 10.44 5.49
CA THR A 248 11.18 11.67 5.37
C THR A 248 12.66 11.39 5.12
N ASP A 249 13.23 10.45 5.88
CA ASP A 249 14.63 10.05 5.72
C ASP A 249 14.81 8.91 4.69
N GLY A 250 13.70 8.34 4.19
CA GLY A 250 13.66 7.38 3.09
C GLY A 250 13.96 5.94 3.48
N TRP A 251 13.86 5.60 4.77
CA TRP A 251 14.13 4.26 5.25
C TRP A 251 12.94 3.62 5.94
N GLY A 252 12.91 2.30 5.90
CA GLY A 252 11.88 1.52 6.57
C GLY A 252 12.29 0.06 6.59
N PHE A 253 11.79 -0.64 7.60
CA PHE A 253 12.15 -2.03 7.80
C PHE A 253 10.97 -2.85 8.29
N SER A 254 10.98 -4.12 7.87
CA SER A 254 10.18 -5.17 8.49
C SER A 254 11.07 -6.03 9.38
N ILE A 255 10.47 -6.70 10.36
CA ILE A 255 11.21 -7.65 11.21
C ILE A 255 11.85 -8.76 10.39
N GLN A 256 11.22 -9.16 9.29
CA GLN A 256 11.73 -10.18 8.39
C GLN A 256 13.07 -9.80 7.75
N GLN A 257 13.25 -8.53 7.37
CA GLN A 257 14.52 -8.07 6.81
C GLN A 257 15.65 -8.21 7.84
N PHE A 258 15.41 -7.79 9.08
CA PHE A 258 16.39 -7.96 10.16
C PHE A 258 16.61 -9.43 10.54
N ALA A 259 15.56 -10.25 10.52
CA ALA A 259 15.68 -11.69 10.71
C ALA A 259 16.62 -12.31 9.67
N ASN A 260 16.54 -11.90 8.40
CA ASN A 260 17.42 -12.37 7.34
C ASN A 260 18.87 -11.90 7.53
N ILE A 261 19.09 -10.62 7.86
CA ILE A 261 20.42 -10.06 8.14
C ILE A 261 21.09 -10.79 9.31
N TYR A 262 20.36 -11.00 10.40
CA TYR A 262 20.89 -11.67 11.59
C TYR A 262 20.98 -13.18 11.44
N SER A 263 20.14 -13.80 10.60
CA SER A 263 20.26 -15.21 10.26
C SER A 263 21.62 -15.49 9.61
N GLN A 264 22.05 -14.63 8.68
CA GLN A 264 23.36 -14.74 8.03
C GLN A 264 24.53 -14.47 9.01
N LYS A 265 24.39 -13.49 9.90
CA LYS A 265 25.47 -13.13 10.85
C LYS A 265 25.60 -14.10 12.04
N MET A 266 24.49 -14.61 12.57
CA MET A 266 24.46 -15.44 13.79
C MET A 266 24.30 -16.94 13.50
N GLY A 267 23.91 -17.32 12.28
CA GLY A 267 23.65 -18.72 11.90
C GLY A 267 22.36 -19.32 12.49
N ILE A 268 21.45 -18.48 13.02
CA ILE A 268 20.16 -18.90 13.57
C ILE A 268 19.12 -18.91 12.43
N ARG A 269 18.18 -19.87 12.41
CA ARG A 269 17.10 -19.92 11.42
C ARG A 269 16.26 -18.63 11.46
N GLY A 270 16.00 -18.04 10.29
CA GLY A 270 15.24 -16.80 10.15
C GLY A 270 13.83 -16.85 10.75
N GLU A 271 13.15 -17.99 10.70
CA GLU A 271 11.81 -18.16 11.28
C GLU A 271 11.80 -18.02 12.81
N VAL A 272 12.83 -18.54 13.47
CA VAL A 272 12.97 -18.41 14.93
C VAL A 272 13.22 -16.96 15.27
N LEU A 273 14.09 -16.28 14.52
CA LEU A 273 14.35 -14.85 14.69
C LEU A 273 13.09 -14.02 14.45
N ARG A 274 12.26 -14.37 13.46
CA ARG A 274 11.04 -13.62 13.19
C ARG A 274 10.07 -13.61 14.38
N LYS A 275 9.95 -14.74 15.10
CA LYS A 275 9.10 -14.87 16.31
C LYS A 275 9.74 -14.39 17.60
N THR A 276 11.05 -14.16 17.61
CA THR A 276 11.80 -13.82 18.82
C THR A 276 12.35 -12.41 18.81
N LEU A 277 12.40 -11.76 17.65
CA LEU A 277 12.82 -10.37 17.52
C LEU A 277 11.82 -9.42 18.17
N TRP A 278 10.53 -9.72 18.13
CA TRP A 278 9.50 -8.93 18.81
C TRP A 278 9.03 -9.62 20.10
N GLY A 279 8.82 -8.81 21.14
CA GLY A 279 8.40 -9.27 22.46
C GLY A 279 9.54 -9.39 23.48
N ASP A 280 9.24 -10.01 24.61
CA ASP A 280 10.12 -10.08 25.79
C ASP A 280 11.17 -11.20 25.69
N PHE A 281 11.91 -11.19 24.59
CA PHE A 281 13.02 -12.11 24.36
C PHE A 281 14.36 -11.42 24.58
N TYR A 282 15.30 -12.18 25.11
CA TYR A 282 16.63 -11.69 25.46
C TYR A 282 17.70 -12.61 24.89
N LEU A 283 18.76 -12.00 24.35
CA LEU A 283 19.95 -12.73 23.92
C LEU A 283 20.93 -12.83 25.09
N HIS A 284 21.27 -14.06 25.48
CA HIS A 284 22.42 -14.28 26.34
C HIS A 284 23.70 -14.28 25.50
N ALA A 285 24.45 -13.17 25.55
CA ALA A 285 25.66 -12.95 24.75
C ALA A 285 26.71 -14.08 24.85
N LYS A 286 26.83 -14.73 26.02
CA LYS A 286 27.77 -15.85 26.23
C LYS A 286 27.32 -17.17 25.58
N ALA A 287 26.02 -17.41 25.51
CA ALA A 287 25.47 -18.70 25.04
C ALA A 287 24.88 -18.62 23.63
N LYS A 288 24.73 -17.42 23.05
CA LYS A 288 23.97 -17.16 21.81
C LYS A 288 22.58 -17.81 21.81
N LYS A 289 22.00 -17.99 22.99
CA LYS A 289 20.66 -18.55 23.18
C LYS A 289 19.66 -17.43 23.43
N ILE A 290 18.51 -17.56 22.79
CA ILE A 290 17.36 -16.68 22.97
C ILE A 290 16.52 -17.29 24.10
N MET A 291 16.26 -16.51 25.14
CA MET A 291 15.41 -16.93 26.26
C MET A 291 14.31 -15.90 26.49
N LYS A 292 13.10 -16.36 26.83
CA LYS A 292 12.04 -15.51 27.35
C LYS A 292 12.43 -15.12 28.77
N GLY A 293 12.62 -13.84 29.04
CA GLY A 293 13.24 -13.39 30.28
C GLY A 293 12.33 -12.51 31.11
N THR A 294 12.70 -12.37 32.38
CA THR A 294 12.03 -11.55 33.39
C THR A 294 12.32 -10.05 33.20
N LYS A 295 11.34 -9.21 33.60
CA LYS A 295 11.36 -7.74 33.54
C LYS A 295 12.71 -7.17 34.00
N GLY A 296 13.35 -6.35 33.17
CA GLY A 296 14.53 -5.55 33.53
C GLY A 296 15.72 -5.61 32.57
N LYS A 297 15.77 -6.59 31.66
CA LYS A 297 16.77 -6.59 30.57
C LYS A 297 16.23 -5.82 29.36
N LYS A 298 17.12 -5.33 28.49
CA LYS A 298 16.75 -4.71 27.20
C LYS A 298 16.26 -5.77 26.22
N PRO A 299 15.07 -5.67 25.62
CA PRO A 299 14.55 -6.63 24.64
C PRO A 299 15.48 -6.82 23.43
N LEU A 300 15.35 -7.95 22.76
CA LEU A 300 16.16 -8.29 21.59
C LEU A 300 16.01 -7.26 20.47
N PHE A 301 14.79 -6.78 20.24
CA PHE A 301 14.49 -5.71 19.28
C PHE A 301 15.31 -4.44 19.55
N VAL A 302 15.37 -4.03 20.83
CA VAL A 302 16.08 -2.82 21.24
C VAL A 302 17.57 -2.97 21.00
N GLN A 303 18.15 -4.10 21.43
CA GLN A 303 19.60 -4.33 21.33
C GLN A 303 20.09 -4.47 19.88
N LEU A 304 19.33 -5.15 19.03
CA LEU A 304 19.77 -5.49 17.67
C LEU A 304 19.26 -4.52 16.60
N VAL A 305 18.11 -3.89 16.79
CA VAL A 305 17.51 -3.03 15.76
C VAL A 305 17.62 -1.58 16.17
N LEU A 306 16.97 -1.19 17.27
CA LEU A 306 16.85 0.23 17.63
C LEU A 306 18.19 0.84 18.07
N ASP A 307 19.01 0.15 18.88
CA ASP A 307 20.30 0.68 19.33
C ASP A 307 21.24 1.02 18.15
N ASN A 308 21.20 0.24 17.06
CA ASN A 308 21.99 0.52 15.86
C ASN A 308 21.50 1.76 15.11
N ILE A 309 20.18 1.93 14.99
CA ILE A 309 19.58 3.10 14.34
C ILE A 309 19.85 4.35 15.19
N TRP A 310 19.65 4.28 16.50
CA TRP A 310 19.93 5.41 17.41
C TRP A 310 21.39 5.81 17.40
N SER A 311 22.32 4.83 17.41
CA SER A 311 23.74 5.10 17.28
C SER A 311 24.09 5.74 15.94
N LEU A 312 23.38 5.40 14.86
CA LEU A 312 23.58 6.02 13.54
C LEU A 312 23.11 7.48 13.54
N TYR A 313 21.94 7.77 14.09
CA TYR A 313 21.42 9.14 14.22
C TYR A 313 22.31 10.01 15.12
N ASP A 314 22.78 9.48 16.26
CA ASP A 314 23.68 10.21 17.16
C ASP A 314 25.05 10.49 16.50
N ALA A 315 25.59 9.51 15.75
CA ALA A 315 26.86 9.70 15.05
C ALA A 315 26.77 10.71 13.90
N VAL A 316 25.72 10.65 13.08
CA VAL A 316 25.56 11.49 11.87
C VAL A 316 25.05 12.89 12.21
N VAL A 317 24.01 13.00 13.05
CA VAL A 317 23.30 14.27 13.25
C VAL A 317 23.81 15.03 14.47
N THR A 318 23.98 14.35 15.61
CA THR A 318 24.33 15.01 16.88
C THR A 318 25.82 15.27 16.99
N ARG A 319 26.65 14.22 16.85
CA ARG A 319 28.11 14.30 17.11
C ARG A 319 28.95 14.61 15.87
N ARG A 320 28.41 14.36 14.67
CA ARG A 320 29.11 14.52 13.38
C ARG A 320 30.47 13.83 13.33
N ASP A 321 30.53 12.62 13.88
CA ASP A 321 31.77 11.86 14.03
C ASP A 321 32.00 10.98 12.79
N GLN A 322 32.81 11.47 11.85
CA GLN A 322 33.06 10.80 10.57
C GLN A 322 33.70 9.41 10.75
N ASP A 323 34.62 9.27 11.70
CA ASP A 323 35.32 7.99 11.94
C ASP A 323 34.36 6.91 12.46
N LYS A 324 33.41 7.29 13.32
CA LYS A 324 32.37 6.35 13.78
C LYS A 324 31.41 6.00 12.65
N VAL A 325 31.03 6.95 11.80
CA VAL A 325 30.16 6.69 10.65
C VAL A 325 30.84 5.73 9.67
N GLU A 326 32.13 5.91 9.35
CA GLU A 326 32.87 4.99 8.49
C GLU A 326 32.96 3.57 9.07
N LYS A 327 33.23 3.44 10.37
CA LYS A 327 33.22 2.12 11.04
C LYS A 327 31.85 1.46 11.00
N MET A 328 30.78 2.23 11.20
CA MET A 328 29.40 1.75 11.10
C MET A 328 29.07 1.33 9.66
N MET A 329 29.48 2.10 8.66
CA MET A 329 29.30 1.78 7.25
C MET A 329 30.01 0.48 6.86
N LEU A 330 31.22 0.23 7.39
CA LEU A 330 31.93 -1.04 7.20
C LEU A 330 31.19 -2.23 7.85
N SER A 331 30.67 -2.05 9.07
CA SER A 331 29.90 -3.08 9.79
C SER A 331 28.55 -3.43 9.12
N LEU A 332 27.93 -2.42 8.50
CA LEU A 332 26.67 -2.54 7.78
C LEU A 332 26.84 -2.94 6.30
N GLY A 333 28.06 -2.81 5.75
CA GLY A 333 28.37 -3.14 4.35
C GLY A 333 27.86 -2.10 3.33
N VAL A 334 27.68 -0.85 3.74
CA VAL A 334 27.07 0.22 2.91
C VAL A 334 28.15 1.04 2.21
N LYS A 335 28.00 1.30 0.91
CA LYS A 335 28.96 2.06 0.09
C LYS A 335 28.37 3.41 -0.33
N VAL A 336 28.65 4.44 0.46
CA VAL A 336 28.20 5.82 0.15
C VAL A 336 29.13 6.47 -0.88
N MET A 337 28.56 7.23 -1.81
CA MET A 337 29.34 8.03 -2.75
C MET A 337 30.05 9.19 -2.03
N ALA A 338 31.32 9.44 -2.37
CA ALA A 338 32.12 10.50 -1.73
C ALA A 338 31.50 11.92 -1.83
N ARG A 339 30.63 12.16 -2.83
CA ARG A 339 29.89 13.43 -2.98
C ARG A 339 28.88 13.64 -1.86
N ASP A 340 28.18 12.60 -1.43
CA ASP A 340 27.13 12.70 -0.42
C ASP A 340 27.73 12.77 1.00
N SER A 341 28.91 12.17 1.20
CA SER A 341 29.70 12.29 2.44
C SER A 341 30.23 13.69 2.72
N ARG A 342 30.42 14.51 1.68
CA ARG A 342 30.96 15.88 1.79
C ARG A 342 29.88 16.97 1.79
N HIS A 343 28.61 16.57 1.74
CA HIS A 343 27.51 17.52 1.73
C HIS A 343 27.39 18.24 3.08
N SER A 344 27.07 19.54 3.07
CA SER A 344 26.94 20.35 4.30
C SER A 344 25.79 19.88 5.20
N ASP A 345 24.74 19.34 4.60
CA ASP A 345 23.56 18.87 5.33
C ASP A 345 23.69 17.42 5.79
N PRO A 346 23.66 17.14 7.11
CA PRO A 346 23.81 15.78 7.65
C PRO A 346 22.61 14.88 7.29
N LYS A 347 21.43 15.46 7.04
CA LYS A 347 20.23 14.71 6.63
C LYS A 347 20.38 14.07 5.25
N VAL A 348 21.13 14.70 4.34
CA VAL A 348 21.37 14.14 2.99
C VAL A 348 22.26 12.89 3.10
N LEU A 349 23.30 12.95 3.94
CA LEU A 349 24.14 11.80 4.24
C LEU A 349 23.35 10.67 4.90
N LEU A 350 22.51 11.01 5.88
CA LEU A 350 21.65 10.04 6.55
C LEU A 350 20.72 9.35 5.55
N SER A 351 20.02 10.11 4.72
CA SER A 351 19.11 9.56 3.71
C SER A 351 19.84 8.70 2.67
N ALA A 352 21.06 9.07 2.29
CA ALA A 352 21.89 8.26 1.40
C ALA A 352 22.32 6.93 2.03
N ILE A 353 22.74 6.93 3.31
CA ILE A 353 23.10 5.72 4.05
C ILE A 353 21.85 4.83 4.22
N CYS A 354 20.77 5.40 4.75
CA CYS A 354 19.58 4.65 5.09
C CYS A 354 18.83 4.17 3.84
N GLY A 355 18.86 4.93 2.74
CA GLY A 355 18.30 4.53 1.45
C GLY A 355 19.04 3.36 0.78
N GLN A 356 20.32 3.14 1.09
CA GLN A 356 21.04 1.94 0.66
C GLN A 356 20.88 0.78 1.64
N TRP A 357 20.85 1.08 2.94
CA TRP A 357 20.81 0.06 3.99
C TRP A 357 19.43 -0.57 4.14
N LEU A 358 18.38 0.25 4.27
CA LEU A 358 17.01 -0.16 4.56
C LEU A 358 16.02 0.67 3.72
N PRO A 359 15.93 0.44 2.39
CA PRO A 359 14.99 1.17 1.55
C PRO A 359 13.54 0.90 1.99
N VAL A 360 12.80 1.97 2.30
CA VAL A 360 11.38 1.87 2.74
C VAL A 360 10.52 1.13 1.72
N SER A 361 10.77 1.32 0.44
CA SER A 361 10.03 0.67 -0.63
C SER A 361 10.18 -0.84 -0.63
N GLN A 362 11.38 -1.34 -0.33
CA GLN A 362 11.60 -2.79 -0.28
C GLN A 362 10.84 -3.40 0.89
N ALA A 363 10.81 -2.73 2.05
CA ALA A 363 10.09 -3.21 3.23
C ALA A 363 8.58 -3.28 2.99
N VAL A 364 8.01 -2.18 2.47
CA VAL A 364 6.57 -2.07 2.20
C VAL A 364 6.13 -2.99 1.07
N LEU A 365 6.85 -3.01 -0.06
CA LEU A 365 6.43 -3.83 -1.22
C LEU A 365 6.60 -5.33 -0.95
N SER A 366 7.64 -5.76 -0.23
CA SER A 366 7.80 -7.17 0.19
C SER A 366 6.64 -7.62 1.06
N MET A 367 6.30 -6.81 2.06
CA MET A 367 5.18 -7.03 2.95
C MET A 367 3.85 -7.10 2.18
N VAL A 368 3.66 -6.20 1.20
CA VAL A 368 2.48 -6.19 0.35
C VAL A 368 2.35 -7.49 -0.44
N CYS A 369 3.44 -7.97 -1.05
CA CYS A 369 3.42 -9.20 -1.83
C CYS A 369 3.12 -10.45 -0.99
N GLU A 370 3.60 -10.49 0.25
CA GLU A 370 3.41 -11.63 1.15
C GLU A 370 2.04 -11.67 1.83
N LYS A 371 1.47 -10.50 2.15
CA LYS A 371 0.25 -10.41 2.94
C LYS A 371 -0.98 -10.13 2.10
N LEU A 372 -0.91 -9.27 1.10
CA LEU A 372 -2.10 -8.93 0.33
C LEU A 372 -2.51 -10.12 -0.56
N PRO A 373 -3.82 -10.43 -0.59
CA PRO A 373 -4.36 -11.44 -1.49
C PRO A 373 -4.16 -11.01 -2.95
N SER A 374 -4.10 -12.00 -3.84
CA SER A 374 -4.23 -11.74 -5.27
C SER A 374 -5.70 -11.46 -5.61
N PRO A 375 -5.99 -10.79 -6.74
CA PRO A 375 -7.35 -10.67 -7.26
C PRO A 375 -8.09 -12.01 -7.43
N LEU A 376 -7.35 -13.13 -7.55
CA LEU A 376 -7.91 -14.48 -7.62
C LEU A 376 -8.49 -14.96 -6.28
N ASP A 377 -7.97 -14.44 -5.17
CA ASP A 377 -8.36 -14.85 -3.82
C ASP A 377 -9.55 -14.01 -3.30
N MET A 378 -10.27 -13.32 -4.19
CA MET A 378 -11.39 -12.47 -3.81
C MET A 378 -12.56 -13.33 -3.30
N THR A 379 -13.06 -13.01 -2.11
CA THR A 379 -14.20 -13.72 -1.50
C THR A 379 -15.50 -13.47 -2.27
N SER A 380 -16.34 -14.49 -2.35
CA SER A 380 -17.66 -14.41 -3.01
C SER A 380 -18.53 -13.30 -2.43
N GLU A 381 -18.48 -13.09 -1.11
CA GLU A 381 -19.20 -12.01 -0.42
C GLU A 381 -18.79 -10.62 -0.94
N ARG A 382 -17.50 -10.42 -1.19
CA ARG A 382 -16.99 -9.14 -1.70
C ARG A 382 -17.45 -8.91 -3.13
N ILE A 383 -17.48 -9.95 -3.94
CA ILE A 383 -17.95 -9.88 -5.32
C ILE A 383 -19.43 -9.52 -5.37
N GLU A 384 -20.25 -10.14 -4.51
CA GLU A 384 -21.66 -9.80 -4.38
C GLU A 384 -21.86 -8.35 -3.93
N LYS A 385 -21.05 -7.85 -2.99
CA LYS A 385 -21.07 -6.45 -2.57
C LYS A 385 -20.68 -5.49 -3.71
N LEU A 386 -19.74 -5.86 -4.57
CA LEU A 386 -19.31 -5.04 -5.71
C LEU A 386 -20.35 -5.02 -6.84
N MET A 387 -21.02 -6.15 -7.09
CA MET A 387 -22.05 -6.28 -8.12
C MET A 387 -23.40 -5.71 -7.67
N SER A 388 -23.70 -5.81 -6.38
CA SER A 388 -24.95 -5.29 -5.80
C SER A 388 -24.85 -3.78 -5.61
N VAL A 389 -25.60 -3.01 -6.40
CA VAL A 389 -25.69 -1.57 -6.21
C VAL A 389 -26.62 -1.26 -5.02
N GLY A 390 -26.04 -0.80 -3.91
CA GLY A 390 -26.77 -0.36 -2.73
C GLY A 390 -27.31 -1.51 -1.87
N ALA A 391 -28.49 -1.34 -1.27
CA ALA A 391 -29.10 -2.32 -0.36
C ALA A 391 -29.83 -3.48 -1.07
N ARG A 392 -29.66 -3.65 -2.38
CA ARG A 392 -30.31 -4.75 -3.12
C ARG A 392 -29.56 -6.04 -2.87
N ARG A 393 -30.30 -7.12 -2.59
CA ARG A 393 -29.73 -8.46 -2.46
C ARG A 393 -29.30 -8.97 -3.83
N PHE A 394 -28.18 -9.68 -3.88
CA PHE A 394 -27.65 -10.28 -5.10
C PHE A 394 -28.69 -11.19 -5.80
N ASP A 395 -29.52 -11.87 -5.02
CA ASP A 395 -30.58 -12.77 -5.51
C ASP A 395 -31.69 -12.04 -6.30
N SER A 396 -31.81 -10.72 -6.12
CA SER A 396 -32.77 -9.90 -6.87
C SER A 396 -32.29 -9.47 -8.25
N LEU A 397 -31.02 -9.75 -8.59
CA LEU A 397 -30.44 -9.41 -9.89
C LEU A 397 -30.88 -10.41 -10.97
N PRO A 398 -30.90 -10.00 -12.26
CA PRO A 398 -31.22 -10.91 -13.36
C PRO A 398 -30.29 -12.13 -13.39
N THR A 399 -30.80 -13.28 -13.81
CA THR A 399 -30.04 -14.54 -13.93
C THR A 399 -28.77 -14.38 -14.78
N GLN A 400 -28.84 -13.60 -15.87
CA GLN A 400 -27.69 -13.24 -16.70
C GLN A 400 -26.56 -12.54 -15.92
N THR A 401 -26.92 -11.69 -14.96
CA THR A 401 -25.96 -11.01 -14.09
C THR A 401 -25.40 -11.96 -13.03
N GLN A 402 -26.21 -12.93 -12.58
CA GLN A 402 -25.75 -13.95 -11.65
C GLN A 402 -24.72 -14.89 -12.30
N GLU A 403 -24.88 -15.23 -13.58
CA GLU A 403 -23.91 -16.02 -14.34
C GLU A 403 -22.54 -15.32 -14.41
N LEU A 404 -22.51 -13.99 -14.57
CA LEU A 404 -21.28 -13.21 -14.61
C LEU A 404 -20.45 -13.29 -13.32
N LYS A 405 -21.06 -13.62 -12.18
CA LYS A 405 -20.32 -13.86 -10.92
C LYS A 405 -19.32 -15.00 -11.08
N THR A 406 -19.66 -16.05 -11.82
CA THR A 406 -18.74 -17.19 -12.03
C THR A 406 -17.53 -16.78 -12.85
N ALA A 407 -17.72 -15.96 -13.90
CA ALA A 407 -16.64 -15.38 -14.68
C ALA A 407 -15.77 -14.43 -13.86
N PHE A 408 -16.38 -13.62 -12.98
CA PHE A 408 -15.67 -12.71 -12.09
C PHE A 408 -14.82 -13.46 -11.05
N MET A 409 -15.31 -14.58 -10.50
CA MET A 409 -14.55 -15.46 -9.61
C MET A 409 -13.34 -16.09 -10.31
N GLN A 410 -13.50 -16.50 -11.57
CA GLN A 410 -12.42 -17.17 -12.32
C GLN A 410 -11.32 -16.22 -12.76
N CYS A 411 -11.63 -14.91 -12.91
CA CYS A 411 -10.66 -13.86 -13.27
C CYS A 411 -9.78 -14.25 -14.47
N SER A 412 -10.36 -14.88 -15.50
CA SER A 412 -9.62 -15.36 -16.68
C SER A 412 -9.20 -14.21 -17.59
N CYS A 413 -7.95 -14.21 -18.05
CA CYS A 413 -7.42 -13.25 -19.02
C CYS A 413 -7.56 -13.71 -20.49
N GLU A 414 -8.52 -14.60 -20.78
CA GLU A 414 -8.76 -15.10 -22.13
C GLU A 414 -9.52 -14.06 -22.97
N ASP A 415 -9.21 -13.96 -24.27
CA ASP A 415 -9.85 -13.02 -25.18
C ASP A 415 -11.36 -13.31 -25.40
N THR A 416 -11.79 -14.52 -25.04
CA THR A 416 -13.20 -14.98 -25.07
C THR A 416 -14.00 -14.62 -23.83
N ALA A 417 -13.34 -14.14 -22.76
CA ALA A 417 -13.99 -13.83 -21.50
C ALA A 417 -14.81 -12.53 -21.59
N PRO A 418 -15.97 -12.44 -20.91
CA PRO A 418 -16.75 -11.21 -20.86
C PRO A 418 -15.99 -10.11 -20.10
N VAL A 419 -15.92 -8.91 -20.68
CA VAL A 419 -15.26 -7.76 -20.03
C VAL A 419 -16.26 -7.04 -19.13
N ILE A 420 -16.05 -7.14 -17.82
CA ILE A 420 -16.82 -6.42 -16.81
C ILE A 420 -16.01 -5.21 -16.36
N VAL A 421 -16.59 -4.01 -16.48
CA VAL A 421 -15.93 -2.76 -16.09
C VAL A 421 -16.62 -2.17 -14.87
N PHE A 422 -15.87 -2.06 -13.78
CA PHE A 422 -16.32 -1.34 -12.59
C PHE A 422 -15.82 0.10 -12.62
N VAL A 423 -16.73 1.04 -12.88
CA VAL A 423 -16.42 2.47 -12.94
C VAL A 423 -16.59 3.09 -11.55
N SER A 424 -15.49 3.25 -10.85
CA SER A 424 -15.48 3.94 -9.54
C SER A 424 -15.39 5.46 -9.70
N LYS A 425 -14.54 5.94 -10.60
CA LYS A 425 -14.31 7.36 -10.83
C LYS A 425 -13.90 7.63 -12.28
N MET A 426 -14.41 8.71 -12.85
CA MET A 426 -13.94 9.26 -14.12
C MET A 426 -12.97 10.41 -13.85
N ILE A 427 -11.81 10.39 -14.50
CA ILE A 427 -10.80 11.44 -14.40
C ILE A 427 -11.00 12.41 -15.56
N THR A 428 -10.94 13.71 -15.28
CA THR A 428 -10.94 14.74 -16.31
C THR A 428 -9.61 14.72 -17.03
N VAL A 429 -9.65 14.41 -18.32
CA VAL A 429 -8.47 14.34 -19.18
C VAL A 429 -8.56 15.50 -20.17
N ASP A 430 -7.49 16.29 -20.27
CA ASP A 430 -7.41 17.36 -21.27
C ASP A 430 -7.58 16.77 -22.67
N ALA A 431 -8.43 17.39 -23.48
CA ALA A 431 -8.73 16.90 -24.83
C ALA A 431 -7.46 16.68 -25.67
N LYS A 432 -6.41 17.48 -25.45
CA LYS A 432 -5.11 17.36 -26.14
C LYS A 432 -4.38 16.05 -25.85
N SER A 433 -4.63 15.44 -24.69
CA SER A 433 -3.95 14.23 -24.23
C SER A 433 -4.69 12.93 -24.60
N LEU A 434 -5.89 13.04 -25.21
CA LEU A 434 -6.63 11.89 -25.73
C LEU A 434 -5.83 11.17 -26.82
N PRO A 435 -5.90 9.82 -26.91
CA PRO A 435 -5.17 9.05 -27.92
C PRO A 435 -5.45 9.49 -29.36
N GLN A 436 -6.64 10.03 -29.62
CA GLN A 436 -7.06 10.58 -30.92
C GLN A 436 -6.34 11.89 -31.28
N ASN A 437 -5.93 12.66 -30.27
CA ASN A 437 -5.28 13.97 -30.41
C ASN A 437 -3.76 13.94 -30.15
N LYS A 438 -3.25 12.83 -29.60
CA LYS A 438 -1.81 12.57 -29.54
C LYS A 438 -1.28 12.35 -30.96
N GLN A 439 -0.26 13.10 -31.35
CA GLN A 439 0.45 12.83 -32.59
C GLN A 439 1.08 11.44 -32.50
N ARG A 440 0.47 10.46 -33.20
CA ARG A 440 1.00 9.10 -33.28
C ARG A 440 2.41 9.17 -33.86
N PRO A 441 3.43 8.50 -33.29
CA PRO A 441 4.71 8.36 -33.96
C PRO A 441 4.45 7.62 -35.27
N LEU A 442 4.68 8.32 -36.38
CA LEU A 442 4.43 7.80 -37.73
C LEU A 442 5.32 6.59 -37.98
N THR A 443 4.77 5.57 -38.62
CA THR A 443 5.54 4.43 -39.10
C THR A 443 6.55 4.86 -40.17
N GLN A 444 7.65 4.12 -40.36
CA GLN A 444 8.66 4.44 -41.38
C GLN A 444 8.05 4.56 -42.78
N GLU A 445 7.02 3.77 -43.10
CA GLU A 445 6.27 3.81 -44.36
C GLU A 445 5.45 5.10 -44.51
N GLU A 446 4.78 5.55 -43.44
CA GLU A 446 4.03 6.83 -43.44
C GLU A 446 4.95 8.04 -43.52
N ILE A 447 6.17 7.97 -42.96
CA ILE A 447 7.20 9.01 -43.07
C ILE A 447 7.72 9.09 -44.51
N THR A 448 7.95 7.94 -45.17
CA THR A 448 8.36 7.91 -46.59
C THR A 448 7.26 8.46 -47.50
N GLN A 449 6.00 8.07 -47.30
CA GLN A 449 4.87 8.58 -48.07
C GLN A 449 4.69 10.09 -47.88
N ARG A 450 4.80 10.60 -46.65
CA ARG A 450 4.75 12.06 -46.41
C ARG A 450 5.92 12.80 -47.05
N ARG A 451 7.12 12.22 -47.08
CA ARG A 451 8.29 12.80 -47.78
C ARG A 451 8.09 12.83 -49.29
N GLU A 452 7.51 11.78 -49.88
CA GLU A 452 7.19 11.74 -51.31
C GLU A 452 6.10 12.74 -51.67
N LEU A 453 5.03 12.81 -50.88
CA LEU A 453 3.93 13.75 -51.08
C LEU A 453 4.37 15.20 -50.88
N ALA A 454 5.30 15.45 -49.96
CA ALA A 454 5.95 16.75 -49.81
C ALA A 454 6.86 17.10 -51.00
N ARG A 455 7.62 16.14 -51.55
CA ARG A 455 8.40 16.34 -52.78
C ARG A 455 7.50 16.62 -53.98
N GLN A 456 6.40 15.91 -54.13
CA GLN A 456 5.42 16.12 -55.19
C GLN A 456 4.80 17.52 -55.09
N ARG A 457 4.36 17.94 -53.91
CA ARG A 457 3.86 19.32 -53.69
C ARG A 457 4.92 20.39 -53.94
N HIS A 458 6.19 20.10 -53.63
CA HIS A 458 7.29 21.01 -53.90
C HIS A 458 7.63 21.07 -55.39
N ALA A 459 7.51 19.96 -56.12
CA ALA A 459 7.67 19.88 -57.56
C ALA A 459 6.51 20.58 -58.30
N GLU A 460 5.27 20.42 -57.82
CA GLU A 460 4.10 21.15 -58.32
C GLU A 460 4.24 22.66 -58.14
N ARG A 461 4.82 23.11 -57.03
CA ARG A 461 5.12 24.53 -56.80
C ARG A 461 6.29 25.06 -57.65
N GLN A 462 7.15 24.18 -58.15
CA GLN A 462 8.29 24.53 -59.00
C GLN A 462 8.00 24.45 -60.49
N LEU A 463 6.84 23.92 -60.90
CA LEU A 463 6.37 24.01 -62.27
C LEU A 463 6.04 25.48 -62.61
N PRO A 464 6.60 26.04 -63.70
CA PRO A 464 6.26 27.39 -64.11
C PRO A 464 4.77 27.48 -64.43
N LEU A 465 4.08 28.49 -63.88
CA LEU A 465 2.72 28.84 -64.27
C LEU A 465 2.67 28.98 -65.81
N PRO A 466 1.69 28.38 -66.50
CA PRO A 466 1.56 28.52 -67.94
C PRO A 466 1.41 30.02 -68.28
N PRO A 467 2.05 30.51 -69.36
CA PRO A 467 2.03 31.93 -69.70
C PRO A 467 0.57 32.39 -69.88
N SER A 468 0.20 33.43 -69.14
CA SER A 468 -1.11 34.07 -69.26
C SER A 468 -1.30 34.51 -70.72
N THR A 469 -2.25 33.91 -71.42
CA THR A 469 -2.73 34.39 -72.71
C THR A 469 -3.26 35.81 -72.53
N THR A 470 -2.44 36.80 -72.89
CA THR A 470 -2.84 38.19 -73.08
C THR A 470 -3.78 38.23 -74.27
N VAL A 471 -5.09 38.17 -74.03
CA VAL A 471 -6.08 38.47 -75.07
C VAL A 471 -6.04 39.98 -75.29
N CYS A 472 -5.29 40.40 -76.31
CA CYS A 472 -5.40 41.72 -76.92
C CYS A 472 -6.86 41.94 -77.34
N ARG A 473 -7.57 42.84 -76.65
CA ARG A 473 -8.77 43.47 -77.21
C ARG A 473 -8.29 44.51 -78.22
N HIS A 474 -8.46 44.22 -79.51
CA HIS A 474 -8.39 45.22 -80.58
C HIS A 474 -9.81 45.57 -81.02
N ASN A 475 -10.06 46.88 -81.00
CA ASN A 475 -11.15 47.70 -81.58
C ASN A 475 -12.60 47.37 -81.22
#